data_AF-A0A387HDZ6-F1
#
_entry.id   AF-A0A387HDZ6-F1
#
_cell.length_a   1.000
_cell.length_b   1.000
_cell.length_c   1.000
_cell.angle_alpha   90.00
_cell.angle_beta   90.00
_cell.angle_gamma   90.00
#
_symmetry.space_group_name_H-M   'P 1'
#
loop_
_entity.id
_entity.type
_entity.pdbx_description
1 polymer ?
#
loop_
_entity_poly.entity_id
_entity_poly.type
_entity_poly.pdbx_seq_one_letter_code
_entity_poly.pdbx_strand_id
1 'polypeptide(L)'
;MIAVLACRWIAVRHADDHIHILATTVREDGRRPKLHNSGIRVGDECRKIEKDYGLRQLKKGDGTANRRPTQADMHKATRLGWEQTSQQWLEDRIRAAIPHVTDAEELLTYLEADGLAVKPRRGPSGDLLGYAVGRPGDMNAKGEQIYKPGGKIAPDLSLPKLQARLATSTAEEHPTARRSRTATPWHQATDALDSLHAELTDATGDDGSGSDARAQAHIVALGELIEATAQHTPKDLQAELRAASRAFARAQRSQIRAEDRAADAVRIAARDIVHTATGPDGSALAAMLAALVWATILAGRWHEAKNHAHQADAARQTLRHLQAAADHALAPTLTELARHQPREEARRTLASDVRTAVPDHAERILADRRWPALAALLADAEAGGHKPHQLLKEAAEQRELGTARQPARVLITRIQHTSRNPVPNRRAEAARRSSTMWASVAGSAVSPAHPTGEPSSAPGRDNRPRR
;
A
#
# COMPACT_ATOMS: atom_id res chain seq x y z
N MET A 1 -50.55 -29.49 12.60
CA MET A 1 -49.66 -28.59 13.37
C MET A 1 -48.52 -29.43 13.93
N ILE A 2 -47.33 -29.39 13.33
CA ILE A 2 -46.15 -29.97 13.98
C ILE A 2 -45.72 -28.94 15.01
N ALA A 3 -45.97 -29.21 16.29
CA ALA A 3 -45.44 -28.38 17.37
C ALA A 3 -43.92 -28.30 17.19
N VAL A 4 -43.39 -27.11 16.96
CA VAL A 4 -41.95 -26.89 16.94
C VAL A 4 -41.48 -27.00 18.38
N LEU A 5 -41.18 -28.22 18.83
CA LEU A 5 -40.67 -28.50 20.17
C LEU A 5 -39.30 -27.81 20.33
N ALA A 6 -39.22 -26.78 21.17
CA ALA A 6 -38.05 -25.90 21.32
C ALA A 6 -37.43 -26.04 22.73
N CYS A 7 -36.33 -25.31 22.97
CA CYS A 7 -35.81 -25.14 24.34
C CYS A 7 -36.70 -24.13 25.07
N ARG A 8 -36.94 -24.34 26.37
CA ARG A 8 -37.61 -23.34 27.20
C ARG A 8 -36.64 -22.19 27.45
N TRP A 9 -37.13 -20.96 27.38
CA TRP A 9 -36.29 -19.78 27.53
C TRP A 9 -37.04 -18.64 28.21
N ILE A 10 -36.28 -17.73 28.81
CA ILE A 10 -36.76 -16.45 29.36
C ILE A 10 -35.86 -15.33 28.85
N ALA A 11 -36.44 -14.14 28.67
CA ALA A 11 -35.68 -12.91 28.46
C ALA A 11 -35.81 -12.02 29.70
N VAL A 12 -34.68 -11.49 30.14
CA VAL A 12 -34.59 -10.59 31.29
C VAL A 12 -33.94 -9.29 30.82
N ARG A 13 -34.60 -8.15 31.03
CA ARG A 13 -34.00 -6.84 30.75
C ARG A 13 -32.92 -6.57 31.80
N HIS A 14 -31.67 -6.37 31.36
CA HIS A 14 -30.56 -6.08 32.27
C HIS A 14 -30.26 -4.58 32.33
N ALA A 15 -30.18 -3.93 31.17
CA ALA A 15 -29.94 -2.50 31.04
C ALA A 15 -30.72 -1.92 29.86
N ASP A 16 -30.62 -0.61 29.65
CA ASP A 16 -31.28 0.07 28.53
C ASP A 16 -30.75 -0.38 27.16
N ASP A 17 -29.52 -0.88 27.11
CA ASP A 17 -28.83 -1.30 25.89
C ASP A 17 -28.80 -2.83 25.68
N HIS A 18 -29.23 -3.65 26.66
CA HIS A 18 -29.25 -5.10 26.46
C HIS A 18 -30.21 -5.90 27.38
N ILE A 19 -30.61 -7.06 26.84
CA ILE A 19 -31.34 -8.12 27.56
C ILE A 19 -30.45 -9.36 27.69
N HIS A 20 -30.67 -10.16 28.73
CA HIS A 20 -30.14 -11.51 28.82
C HIS A 20 -31.20 -12.52 28.40
N ILE A 21 -30.80 -13.51 27.61
CA ILE A 21 -31.63 -14.66 27.26
C ILE A 21 -31.05 -15.87 27.98
N LEU A 22 -31.86 -16.49 28.85
CA LEU A 22 -31.56 -17.79 29.46
C LEU A 22 -32.39 -18.86 28.77
N ALA A 23 -31.77 -19.97 28.38
CA ALA A 23 -32.45 -21.08 27.73
C ALA A 23 -31.95 -22.43 28.25
N THR A 24 -32.83 -23.43 28.28
CA THR A 24 -32.45 -24.82 28.54
C THR A 24 -31.59 -25.36 27.39
N THR A 25 -30.68 -26.30 27.68
CA THR A 25 -29.81 -26.95 26.68
C THR A 25 -30.39 -28.25 26.13
N VAL A 26 -31.62 -28.59 26.53
CA VAL A 26 -32.39 -29.75 26.09
C VAL A 26 -33.78 -29.27 25.70
N ARG A 27 -34.24 -29.73 24.53
CA ARG A 27 -35.58 -29.46 23.99
C ARG A 27 -36.62 -30.34 24.67
N GLU A 28 -37.89 -30.01 24.50
CA GLU A 28 -38.99 -30.83 25.03
C GLU A 28 -39.04 -32.27 24.45
N ASP A 29 -38.41 -32.51 23.30
CA ASP A 29 -38.26 -33.84 22.71
C ASP A 29 -36.99 -34.60 23.16
N GLY A 30 -36.29 -34.10 24.19
CA GLY A 30 -35.07 -34.71 24.73
C GLY A 30 -33.81 -34.50 23.89
N ARG A 31 -33.90 -33.90 22.69
CA ARG A 31 -32.73 -33.64 21.84
C ARG A 31 -32.03 -32.35 22.26
N ARG A 32 -30.72 -32.28 22.02
CA ARG A 32 -29.96 -31.03 22.17
C ARG A 32 -30.17 -30.11 20.97
N PRO A 33 -30.25 -28.78 21.17
CA PRO A 33 -30.33 -27.85 20.05
C PRO A 33 -29.02 -27.88 19.24
N LYS A 34 -29.11 -27.64 17.93
CA LYS A 34 -27.93 -27.49 17.07
C LYS A 34 -27.23 -26.17 17.38
N LEU A 35 -26.20 -26.23 18.22
CA LEU A 35 -25.40 -25.07 18.64
C LEU A 35 -24.26 -24.74 17.68
N HIS A 36 -23.86 -25.69 16.83
CA HIS A 36 -22.83 -25.47 15.82
C HIS A 36 -23.22 -24.32 14.88
N ASN A 37 -22.31 -23.35 14.69
CA ASN A 37 -22.51 -22.11 13.92
C ASN A 37 -23.75 -21.29 14.31
N SER A 38 -24.21 -21.42 15.56
CA SER A 38 -25.35 -20.66 16.09
C SER A 38 -25.17 -19.15 15.94
N GLY A 39 -23.95 -18.62 16.11
CA GLY A 39 -23.67 -17.19 15.92
C GLY A 39 -23.98 -16.66 14.51
N ILE A 40 -23.76 -17.47 13.46
CA ILE A 40 -24.11 -17.09 12.08
C ILE A 40 -25.63 -17.01 11.94
N ARG A 41 -26.33 -18.03 12.43
CA ARG A 41 -27.80 -18.10 12.40
C ARG A 41 -28.44 -16.96 13.19
N VAL A 42 -27.93 -16.67 14.39
CA VAL A 42 -28.37 -15.54 15.21
C VAL A 42 -28.15 -14.23 14.45
N GLY A 43 -26.98 -14.05 13.83
CA GLY A 43 -26.71 -12.87 13.01
C GLY A 43 -27.65 -12.74 11.79
N ASP A 44 -28.01 -13.85 11.15
CA ASP A 44 -28.98 -13.85 10.04
C ASP A 44 -30.39 -13.46 10.52
N GLU A 45 -30.84 -13.92 11.70
CA GLU A 45 -32.11 -13.50 12.30
C GLU A 45 -32.08 -12.03 12.76
N CYS A 46 -31.00 -11.57 13.38
CA CYS A 46 -30.84 -10.17 13.76
C CYS A 46 -31.01 -9.23 12.56
N ARG A 47 -30.50 -9.60 11.37
CA ARG A 47 -30.68 -8.78 10.16
C ARG A 47 -32.12 -8.71 9.67
N LYS A 48 -32.90 -9.78 9.86
CA LYS A 48 -34.34 -9.73 9.57
C LYS A 48 -35.04 -8.75 10.51
N ILE A 49 -34.75 -8.84 11.82
CA ILE A 49 -35.26 -7.89 12.82
C ILE A 49 -34.84 -6.46 12.48
N GLU A 50 -33.57 -6.24 12.11
CA GLU A 50 -33.09 -4.92 11.70
C GLU A 50 -33.90 -4.36 10.53
N LYS A 51 -34.22 -5.19 9.53
CA LYS A 51 -35.06 -4.80 8.39
C LYS A 51 -36.51 -4.53 8.80
N ASP A 52 -37.12 -5.45 9.54
CA ASP A 52 -38.53 -5.41 9.91
C ASP A 52 -38.87 -4.20 10.79
N TYR A 53 -37.92 -3.78 11.64
CA TYR A 53 -38.07 -2.65 12.55
C TYR A 53 -37.39 -1.36 12.05
N GLY A 54 -36.89 -1.33 10.80
CA GLY A 54 -36.23 -0.15 10.23
C GLY A 54 -34.97 0.29 11.00
N LEU A 55 -34.30 -0.64 11.69
CA LEU A 55 -33.08 -0.38 12.45
C LEU A 55 -31.87 -0.25 11.51
N ARG A 56 -30.74 0.19 12.07
CA ARG A 56 -29.46 0.20 11.36
C ARG A 56 -29.07 -1.23 10.98
N GLN A 57 -29.13 -1.53 9.68
CA GLN A 57 -28.70 -2.82 9.14
C GLN A 57 -27.17 -2.96 9.20
N LEU A 58 -26.69 -4.00 9.87
CA LEU A 58 -25.26 -4.26 10.02
C LEU A 58 -24.72 -5.09 8.86
N LYS A 59 -23.51 -4.76 8.40
CA LYS A 59 -22.79 -5.54 7.38
C LYS A 59 -22.60 -6.98 7.85
N LYS A 60 -22.86 -7.97 6.98
CA LYS A 60 -22.70 -9.39 7.30
C LYS A 60 -21.21 -9.72 7.47
N GLY A 61 -20.90 -10.47 8.53
CA GLY A 61 -19.54 -10.96 8.78
C GLY A 61 -19.05 -11.85 7.64
N ASP A 62 -17.82 -11.60 7.19
CA ASP A 62 -17.16 -12.20 6.03
C ASP A 62 -15.97 -13.09 6.42
N GLY A 63 -15.77 -13.32 7.72
CA GLY A 63 -14.71 -14.20 8.25
C GLY A 63 -13.29 -13.64 8.17
N THR A 64 -13.08 -12.42 7.68
CA THR A 64 -11.73 -11.86 7.49
C THR A 64 -11.30 -10.93 8.63
N ALA A 65 -12.16 -10.75 9.65
CA ALA A 65 -11.95 -9.79 10.73
C ALA A 65 -10.99 -10.35 11.78
N ASN A 66 -10.18 -9.48 12.38
CA ASN A 66 -9.41 -9.87 13.56
C ASN A 66 -10.37 -10.17 14.71
N ARG A 67 -9.92 -11.02 15.62
CA ARG A 67 -10.68 -11.27 16.85
C ARG A 67 -10.78 -9.96 17.62
N ARG A 68 -12.02 -9.53 17.92
CA ARG A 68 -12.25 -8.35 18.76
C ARG A 68 -11.59 -8.57 20.12
N PRO A 69 -10.91 -7.55 20.68
CA PRO A 69 -10.39 -7.62 22.04
C PRO A 69 -11.52 -8.01 23.01
N THR A 70 -11.21 -8.89 23.95
CA THR A 70 -12.18 -9.23 24.99
C THR A 70 -12.27 -8.11 26.03
N GLN A 71 -13.36 -8.06 26.79
CA GLN A 71 -13.47 -7.13 27.92
C GLN A 71 -12.31 -7.32 28.92
N ALA A 72 -11.85 -8.55 29.12
CA ALA A 72 -10.69 -8.84 29.95
C ALA A 72 -9.39 -8.25 29.37
N ASP A 73 -9.18 -8.31 28.05
CA ASP A 73 -8.02 -7.68 27.39
C ASP A 73 -8.07 -6.15 27.53
N MET A 74 -9.25 -5.55 27.38
CA MET A 74 -9.46 -4.11 27.52
C MET A 74 -9.22 -3.65 28.97
N HIS A 75 -9.83 -4.33 29.95
CA HIS A 75 -9.60 -4.03 31.37
C HIS A 75 -8.14 -4.27 31.78
N LYS A 76 -7.47 -5.28 31.21
CA LYS A 76 -6.04 -5.48 31.44
C LYS A 76 -5.22 -4.31 30.91
N ALA A 77 -5.50 -3.84 29.70
CA ALA A 77 -4.83 -2.68 29.12
C ALA A 77 -5.02 -1.42 29.98
N THR A 78 -6.27 -1.13 30.39
CA THR A 78 -6.57 -0.01 31.29
C THR A 78 -5.84 -0.12 32.62
N ARG A 79 -5.87 -1.30 33.27
CA ARG A 79 -5.19 -1.53 34.56
C ARG A 79 -3.67 -1.32 34.47
N LEU A 80 -3.07 -1.65 33.32
CA LEU A 80 -1.63 -1.51 33.09
C LEU A 80 -1.25 -0.16 32.46
N GLY A 81 -2.21 0.77 32.30
CA GLY A 81 -1.96 2.09 31.71
C GLY A 81 -1.59 2.04 30.22
N TRP A 82 -1.99 0.99 29.51
CA TRP A 82 -1.69 0.83 28.10
C TRP A 82 -2.76 1.48 27.20
N GLU A 83 -2.32 2.25 26.22
CA GLU A 83 -3.20 2.88 25.22
C GLU A 83 -3.95 1.87 24.33
N GLN A 84 -3.36 0.69 24.14
CA GLN A 84 -3.91 -0.38 23.32
C GLN A 84 -3.80 -1.73 24.03
N THR A 85 -4.68 -2.67 23.66
CA THR A 85 -4.56 -4.07 24.09
C THR A 85 -3.30 -4.71 23.51
N SER A 86 -2.75 -5.73 24.18
CA SER A 86 -1.54 -6.41 23.70
C SER A 86 -1.69 -6.95 22.28
N GLN A 87 -2.89 -7.42 21.89
CA GLN A 87 -3.09 -7.94 20.53
C GLN A 87 -2.98 -6.84 19.47
N GLN A 88 -3.58 -5.67 19.71
CA GLN A 88 -3.50 -4.53 18.78
C GLN A 88 -2.07 -4.00 18.69
N TRP A 89 -1.40 -3.85 19.84
CA TRP A 89 -0.01 -3.40 19.88
C TRP A 89 0.93 -4.37 19.13
N LEU A 90 0.74 -5.68 19.30
CA LEU A 90 1.52 -6.69 18.57
C LEU A 90 1.21 -6.68 17.06
N GLU A 91 -0.05 -6.47 16.66
CA GLU A 91 -0.41 -6.32 15.25
C GLU A 91 0.29 -5.11 14.63
N ASP A 92 0.23 -3.95 15.28
CA ASP A 92 0.89 -2.70 14.84
C ASP A 92 2.41 -2.94 14.69
N ARG A 93 3.06 -3.55 15.70
CA ARG A 93 4.51 -3.83 15.67
C ARG A 93 4.93 -4.82 14.58
N ILE A 94 4.18 -5.91 14.39
CA ILE A 94 4.49 -6.87 13.32
C ILE A 94 4.35 -6.20 11.95
N ARG A 95 3.26 -5.45 11.72
CA ARG A 95 3.05 -4.77 10.42
C ARG A 95 4.13 -3.74 10.14
N ALA A 96 4.54 -2.97 11.16
CA ALA A 96 5.61 -2.00 11.05
C ALA A 96 6.97 -2.63 10.66
N ALA A 97 7.22 -3.88 11.06
CA ALA A 97 8.47 -4.59 10.75
C ALA A 97 8.51 -5.19 9.33
N ILE A 98 7.36 -5.50 8.71
CA ILE A 98 7.32 -6.19 7.40
C ILE A 98 8.15 -5.49 6.31
N PRO A 99 8.09 -4.15 6.13
CA PRO A 99 8.86 -3.49 5.08
C PRO A 99 10.39 -3.56 5.27
N HIS A 100 10.88 -3.85 6.49
CA HIS A 100 12.32 -3.87 6.82
C HIS A 100 13.01 -5.19 6.50
N VAL A 101 12.25 -6.22 6.12
CA VAL A 101 12.76 -7.60 6.05
C VAL A 101 12.41 -8.25 4.72
N THR A 102 13.14 -9.31 4.40
CA THR A 102 13.05 -10.06 3.15
C THR A 102 12.59 -11.50 3.36
N ASP A 103 12.67 -12.02 4.58
CA ASP A 103 12.17 -13.34 4.93
C ASP A 103 11.60 -13.41 6.36
N ALA A 104 10.99 -14.55 6.68
CA ALA A 104 10.32 -14.74 7.97
C ALA A 104 11.28 -14.89 9.16
N GLU A 105 12.50 -15.38 8.97
CA GLU A 105 13.51 -15.48 10.04
C GLU A 105 14.10 -14.10 10.36
N GLU A 106 14.37 -13.31 9.32
CA GLU A 106 14.76 -11.91 9.46
C GLU A 106 13.66 -11.11 10.17
N LEU A 107 12.38 -11.33 9.85
CA LEU A 107 11.26 -10.74 10.58
C LEU A 107 11.31 -11.05 12.08
N LEU A 108 11.52 -12.31 12.46
CA LEU A 108 11.57 -12.68 13.87
C LEU A 108 12.76 -12.03 14.58
N THR A 109 13.91 -11.99 13.93
CA THR A 109 15.13 -11.33 14.44
C THR A 109 14.90 -9.83 14.61
N TYR A 110 14.28 -9.17 13.62
CA TYR A 110 13.95 -7.75 13.68
C TYR A 110 12.99 -7.45 14.83
N LEU A 111 11.93 -8.26 15.01
CA LEU A 111 10.97 -8.08 16.10
C LEU A 111 11.62 -8.25 17.48
N GLU A 112 12.53 -9.22 17.62
CA GLU A 112 13.29 -9.41 18.85
C GLU A 112 14.22 -8.21 19.13
N ALA A 113 14.89 -7.68 18.11
CA ALA A 113 15.70 -6.47 18.20
C ALA A 113 14.89 -5.20 18.53
N ASP A 114 13.64 -5.10 18.04
CA ASP A 114 12.66 -4.05 18.41
C ASP A 114 12.02 -4.27 19.80
N GLY A 115 12.52 -5.28 20.52
CA GLY A 115 12.24 -5.54 21.93
C GLY A 115 11.03 -6.42 22.18
N LEU A 116 10.42 -7.04 21.17
CA LEU A 116 9.32 -7.98 21.39
C LEU A 116 9.85 -9.30 21.95
N ALA A 117 9.07 -9.96 22.80
CA ALA A 117 9.38 -11.32 23.19
C ALA A 117 9.01 -12.26 22.03
N VAL A 118 9.98 -12.91 21.40
CA VAL A 118 9.76 -13.80 20.26
C VAL A 118 9.94 -15.26 20.67
N LYS A 119 9.06 -16.15 20.17
CA LYS A 119 9.13 -17.59 20.40
C LYS A 119 8.93 -18.34 19.06
N PRO A 120 10.02 -18.68 18.35
CA PRO A 120 9.92 -19.52 17.17
C PRO A 120 9.51 -20.95 17.56
N ARG A 121 8.75 -21.61 16.69
CA ARG A 121 8.44 -23.04 16.77
C ARG A 121 9.16 -23.73 15.64
N ARG A 122 10.17 -24.53 15.96
CA ARG A 122 10.98 -25.27 14.99
C ARG A 122 10.60 -26.74 14.93
N GLY A 123 10.74 -27.34 13.75
CA GLY A 123 10.66 -28.79 13.57
C GLY A 123 11.96 -29.49 13.98
N PRO A 124 12.00 -30.83 13.99
CA PRO A 124 13.23 -31.59 14.25
C PRO A 124 14.37 -31.26 13.28
N SER A 125 14.04 -30.85 12.04
CA SER A 125 14.98 -30.41 11.01
C SER A 125 15.58 -29.02 11.26
N GLY A 126 15.04 -28.24 12.21
CA GLY A 126 15.39 -26.83 12.42
C GLY A 126 14.48 -25.84 11.68
N ASP A 127 13.66 -26.31 10.74
CA ASP A 127 12.76 -25.47 9.94
C ASP A 127 11.76 -24.72 10.81
N LEU A 128 11.50 -23.46 10.46
CA LEU A 128 10.48 -22.64 11.11
C LEU A 128 9.09 -23.14 10.74
N LEU A 129 8.36 -23.71 11.70
CA LEU A 129 6.99 -24.23 11.55
C LEU A 129 5.93 -23.26 12.07
N GLY A 130 6.31 -22.29 12.89
CA GLY A 130 5.43 -21.26 13.41
C GLY A 130 6.18 -20.28 14.29
N TYR A 131 5.46 -19.26 14.76
CA TYR A 131 6.01 -18.30 15.72
C TYR A 131 4.90 -17.76 16.63
N ALA A 132 5.31 -17.30 17.80
CA ALA A 132 4.47 -16.52 18.70
C ALA A 132 5.26 -15.33 19.22
N VAL A 133 4.57 -14.23 19.47
CA VAL A 133 5.16 -13.00 20.02
C VAL A 133 4.43 -12.55 21.27
N GLY A 134 5.14 -11.89 22.16
CA GLY A 134 4.63 -11.34 23.41
C GLY A 134 4.95 -9.86 23.52
N ARG A 135 4.00 -9.09 24.07
CA ARG A 135 4.26 -7.70 24.46
C ARG A 135 5.16 -7.74 25.71
N PRO A 136 6.28 -7.03 25.74
CA PRO A 136 7.14 -7.00 26.92
C PRO A 136 6.39 -6.54 28.16
N GLY A 137 6.60 -7.24 29.27
CA GLY A 137 5.87 -6.98 30.53
C GLY A 137 4.44 -7.53 30.58
N ASP A 138 3.92 -8.12 29.49
CA ASP A 138 2.62 -8.79 29.48
C ASP A 138 2.72 -10.20 30.07
N MET A 139 2.77 -10.26 31.40
CA MET A 139 2.96 -11.51 32.13
C MET A 139 1.63 -12.16 32.56
N ASN A 140 1.68 -13.48 32.77
CA ASN A 140 0.60 -14.26 33.39
C ASN A 140 0.68 -14.20 34.93
N ALA A 141 -0.25 -14.86 35.62
CA ALA A 141 -0.29 -14.88 37.09
C ALA A 141 0.95 -15.53 37.75
N LYS A 142 1.75 -16.29 37.00
CA LYS A 142 3.00 -16.91 37.45
C LYS A 142 4.24 -16.06 37.12
N GLY A 143 4.06 -14.87 36.56
CA GLY A 143 5.16 -14.01 36.11
C GLY A 143 5.80 -14.44 34.78
N GLU A 144 5.19 -15.38 34.05
CA GLU A 144 5.72 -15.84 32.76
C GLU A 144 5.16 -15.00 31.60
N GLN A 145 5.97 -14.78 30.57
CA GLN A 145 5.58 -14.05 29.37
C GLN A 145 4.38 -14.69 28.66
N ILE A 146 3.37 -13.89 28.34
CA ILE A 146 2.25 -14.31 27.51
C ILE A 146 2.65 -14.17 26.05
N TYR A 147 2.60 -15.29 25.31
CA TYR A 147 2.83 -15.34 23.87
C TYR A 147 1.52 -15.53 23.11
N LYS A 148 1.37 -14.82 21.99
CA LYS A 148 0.26 -14.95 21.04
C LYS A 148 0.80 -15.43 19.69
N PRO A 149 0.29 -16.53 19.11
CA PRO A 149 0.67 -16.96 17.77
C PRO A 149 0.32 -15.90 16.72
N GLY A 150 1.17 -15.68 15.71
CA GLY A 150 0.95 -14.67 14.67
C GLY A 150 -0.43 -14.74 14.01
N GLY A 151 -0.84 -15.94 13.58
CA GLY A 151 -2.17 -16.17 13.00
C GLY A 151 -3.36 -15.96 13.95
N LYS A 152 -3.13 -15.89 15.27
CA LYS A 152 -4.15 -15.53 16.27
C LYS A 152 -4.21 -14.03 16.55
N ILE A 153 -3.16 -13.28 16.19
CA ILE A 153 -3.16 -11.81 16.23
C ILE A 153 -3.97 -11.29 15.04
N ALA A 154 -3.59 -11.71 13.82
CA ALA A 154 -4.37 -11.50 12.61
C ALA A 154 -4.15 -12.68 11.63
N PRO A 155 -5.17 -13.15 10.89
CA PRO A 155 -5.06 -14.34 10.03
C PRO A 155 -3.96 -14.24 8.96
N ASP A 156 -3.73 -13.04 8.44
CA ASP A 156 -2.73 -12.73 7.41
C ASP A 156 -1.30 -12.65 7.96
N LEU A 157 -1.12 -12.64 9.28
CA LEU A 157 0.16 -12.71 9.99
C LEU A 157 0.51 -14.14 10.42
N SER A 158 -0.12 -15.16 9.82
CA SER A 158 0.34 -16.54 10.00
C SER A 158 1.66 -16.76 9.24
N LEU A 159 2.51 -17.66 9.76
CA LEU A 159 3.82 -17.93 9.16
C LEU A 159 3.74 -18.26 7.65
N PRO A 160 2.84 -19.15 7.17
CA PRO A 160 2.78 -19.45 5.74
C PRO A 160 2.41 -18.24 4.87
N LYS A 161 1.59 -17.31 5.40
CA LYS A 161 1.20 -16.08 4.71
C LYS A 161 2.33 -15.04 4.71
N LEU A 162 3.13 -14.99 5.76
CA LEU A 162 4.32 -14.15 5.83
C LEU A 162 5.43 -14.70 4.92
N GLN A 163 5.65 -16.01 4.89
CA GLN A 163 6.61 -16.63 3.98
C GLN A 163 6.23 -16.40 2.51
N ALA A 164 4.95 -16.59 2.14
CA ALA A 164 4.51 -16.39 0.76
C ALA A 164 4.73 -14.95 0.26
N ARG A 165 4.46 -13.95 1.11
CA ARG A 165 4.63 -12.53 0.76
C ARG A 165 6.08 -12.03 0.84
N LEU A 166 6.92 -12.66 1.66
CA LEU A 166 8.32 -12.23 1.86
C LEU A 166 9.25 -12.94 0.86
N ALA A 167 8.97 -14.19 0.49
CA ALA A 167 9.73 -14.95 -0.52
C ALA A 167 9.79 -14.28 -1.90
N THR A 168 8.99 -13.24 -2.10
CA THR A 168 8.89 -12.40 -3.28
C THR A 168 9.89 -11.24 -3.31
N SER A 169 10.73 -11.13 -2.27
CA SER A 169 11.61 -9.98 -2.04
C SER A 169 13.09 -10.24 -2.27
N THR A 170 13.50 -11.34 -2.89
CA THR A 170 14.87 -11.47 -3.38
C THR A 170 15.05 -10.51 -4.55
N ALA A 171 15.39 -9.26 -4.24
CA ALA A 171 16.09 -8.42 -5.18
C ALA A 171 17.28 -9.25 -5.65
N GLU A 172 17.36 -9.53 -6.95
CA GLU A 172 18.68 -9.72 -7.52
C GLU A 172 19.46 -8.47 -7.10
N GLU A 173 20.50 -8.65 -6.28
CA GLU A 173 21.54 -7.66 -6.20
C GLU A 173 22.01 -7.45 -7.64
N HIS A 174 21.53 -6.38 -8.25
CA HIS A 174 22.08 -5.83 -9.48
C HIS A 174 22.88 -4.60 -9.07
N PRO A 175 24.17 -4.74 -8.70
CA PRO A 175 25.00 -3.60 -8.33
C PRO A 175 25.31 -2.69 -9.53
N THR A 176 24.74 -2.92 -10.71
CA THR A 176 25.17 -2.29 -11.96
C THR A 176 24.08 -1.62 -12.80
N ALA A 177 22.81 -1.63 -12.41
CA ALA A 177 21.76 -0.83 -13.07
C ALA A 177 21.57 0.57 -12.44
N ARG A 178 22.53 1.04 -11.63
CA ARG A 178 22.60 2.41 -11.09
C ARG A 178 22.99 3.41 -12.18
N ARG A 179 22.18 3.54 -13.24
CA ARG A 179 22.27 4.59 -14.28
C ARG A 179 20.89 5.02 -14.78
N SER A 180 19.96 5.29 -13.86
CA SER A 180 18.93 6.32 -14.06
C SER A 180 18.95 7.21 -12.81
N ARG A 181 19.72 8.29 -12.87
CA ARG A 181 20.20 9.05 -11.71
C ARG A 181 19.22 10.15 -11.26
N THR A 182 17.91 9.97 -11.43
CA THR A 182 16.93 11.07 -11.23
C THR A 182 15.71 10.76 -10.34
N ALA A 183 15.37 9.50 -10.04
CA ALA A 183 14.18 9.20 -9.22
C ALA A 183 14.56 8.81 -7.78
N THR A 184 14.14 9.61 -6.81
CA THR A 184 14.20 9.27 -5.36
C THR A 184 13.30 8.05 -5.06
N PRO A 185 13.53 7.30 -3.95
CA PRO A 185 12.66 6.19 -3.55
C PRO A 185 11.17 6.55 -3.52
N TRP A 186 10.85 7.79 -3.13
CA TRP A 186 9.48 8.32 -3.11
C TRP A 186 8.83 8.45 -4.50
N HIS A 187 9.61 8.81 -5.52
CA HIS A 187 9.14 8.85 -6.90
C HIS A 187 8.95 7.43 -7.44
N GLN A 188 9.92 6.54 -7.22
CA GLN A 188 9.82 5.14 -7.65
C GLN A 188 8.59 4.45 -7.03
N ALA A 189 8.29 4.76 -5.78
CA ALA A 189 7.10 4.26 -5.12
C ALA A 189 5.80 4.86 -5.66
N THR A 190 5.82 6.11 -6.13
CA THR A 190 4.68 6.72 -6.83
C THR A 190 4.44 6.04 -8.18
N ASP A 191 5.51 5.76 -8.94
CA ASP A 191 5.46 5.04 -10.22
C ASP A 191 5.02 3.57 -10.02
N ALA A 192 5.47 2.91 -8.95
CA ALA A 192 5.06 1.54 -8.63
C ALA A 192 3.53 1.42 -8.42
N LEU A 193 2.87 2.48 -7.95
CA LEU A 193 1.41 2.51 -7.81
C LEU A 193 0.66 2.60 -9.15
N ASP A 194 1.32 2.90 -10.26
CA ASP A 194 0.69 2.82 -11.59
C ASP A 194 0.44 1.37 -12.01
N SER A 195 1.28 0.42 -11.59
CA SER A 195 1.04 -1.02 -11.80
C SER A 195 -0.25 -1.48 -11.10
N LEU A 196 -0.47 -1.02 -9.86
CA LEU A 196 -1.70 -1.26 -9.11
C LEU A 196 -2.92 -0.67 -9.83
N HIS A 197 -2.78 0.50 -10.45
CA HIS A 197 -3.88 1.09 -11.21
C HIS A 197 -4.28 0.23 -12.40
N ALA A 198 -3.32 -0.24 -13.20
CA ALA A 198 -3.58 -1.12 -14.33
C ALA A 198 -4.28 -2.41 -13.89
N GLU A 199 -3.72 -3.12 -12.90
CA GLU A 199 -4.25 -4.39 -12.41
C GLU A 199 -5.64 -4.27 -11.79
N LEU A 200 -5.93 -3.21 -11.02
CA LEU A 200 -7.28 -2.99 -10.48
C LEU A 200 -8.30 -2.60 -11.54
N THR A 201 -7.88 -1.92 -12.62
CA THR A 201 -8.79 -1.56 -13.73
C THR A 201 -9.14 -2.81 -14.54
N ASP A 202 -8.13 -3.63 -14.85
CA ASP A 202 -8.31 -4.90 -15.56
C ASP A 202 -9.18 -5.88 -14.75
N ALA A 203 -8.97 -5.99 -13.44
CA ALA A 203 -9.75 -6.87 -12.55
C ALA A 203 -11.22 -6.46 -12.37
N THR A 204 -11.58 -5.23 -12.72
CA THR A 204 -12.99 -4.79 -12.74
C THR A 204 -13.70 -5.09 -14.06
N GLY A 205 -12.95 -5.33 -15.14
CA GLY A 205 -13.49 -5.67 -16.46
C GLY A 205 -13.43 -7.16 -16.82
N ASP A 206 -12.53 -7.92 -16.18
CA ASP A 206 -12.33 -9.36 -16.40
C ASP A 206 -12.72 -10.17 -15.14
N ASP A 207 -13.60 -11.16 -15.31
CA ASP A 207 -14.04 -12.08 -14.25
C ASP A 207 -13.05 -13.26 -14.01
N GLY A 208 -11.86 -13.20 -14.61
CA GLY A 208 -10.81 -14.20 -14.44
C GLY A 208 -10.23 -14.26 -13.02
N SER A 209 -10.24 -15.45 -12.41
CA SER A 209 -9.65 -15.72 -11.08
C SER A 209 -8.18 -15.29 -10.93
N GLY A 210 -7.43 -15.18 -12.04
CA GLY A 210 -6.03 -14.71 -12.03
C GLY A 210 -5.91 -13.19 -11.88
N SER A 211 -6.83 -12.41 -12.45
CA SER A 211 -6.82 -10.95 -12.31
C SER A 211 -7.16 -10.53 -10.87
N ASP A 212 -8.13 -11.23 -10.26
CA ASP A 212 -8.50 -11.04 -8.85
C ASP A 212 -7.38 -11.36 -7.85
N ALA A 213 -6.59 -12.41 -8.12
CA ALA A 213 -5.45 -12.77 -7.28
C ALA A 213 -4.34 -11.71 -7.32
N ARG A 214 -4.09 -11.12 -8.49
CA ARG A 214 -3.12 -10.03 -8.69
C ARG A 214 -3.60 -8.73 -8.04
N ALA A 215 -4.86 -8.35 -8.27
CA ALA A 215 -5.51 -7.23 -7.60
C ALA A 215 -5.42 -7.33 -6.08
N GLN A 216 -5.70 -8.51 -5.51
CA GLN A 216 -5.58 -8.75 -4.08
C GLN A 216 -4.13 -8.60 -3.58
N ALA A 217 -3.14 -9.04 -4.35
CA ALA A 217 -1.72 -8.87 -4.00
C ALA A 217 -1.31 -7.38 -3.98
N HIS A 218 -1.74 -6.60 -4.96
CA HIS A 218 -1.51 -5.15 -4.98
C HIS A 218 -2.17 -4.42 -3.81
N ILE A 219 -3.38 -4.82 -3.40
CA ILE A 219 -4.04 -4.27 -2.22
C ILE A 219 -3.26 -4.60 -0.93
N VAL A 220 -2.70 -5.81 -0.81
CA VAL A 220 -1.84 -6.16 0.35
C VAL A 220 -0.58 -5.29 0.36
N ALA A 221 0.14 -5.19 -0.77
CA ALA A 221 1.35 -4.38 -0.88
C ALA A 221 1.10 -2.88 -0.68
N LEU A 222 -0.08 -2.37 -1.08
CA LEU A 222 -0.49 -0.99 -0.79
C LEU A 222 -0.52 -0.72 0.72
N GLY A 223 -0.93 -1.71 1.53
CA GLY A 223 -0.91 -1.58 2.98
C GLY A 223 0.51 -1.48 3.55
N GLU A 224 1.44 -2.24 2.99
CA GLU A 224 2.87 -2.20 3.35
C GLU A 224 3.50 -0.85 2.94
N LEU A 225 3.10 -0.29 1.80
CA LEU A 225 3.54 1.03 1.35
C LEU A 225 2.99 2.18 2.22
N ILE A 226 1.71 2.10 2.64
CA ILE A 226 1.12 3.07 3.58
C ILE A 226 1.90 3.04 4.91
N GLU A 227 2.23 1.85 5.40
CA GLU A 227 3.00 1.68 6.63
C GLU A 227 4.43 2.24 6.49
N ALA A 228 5.15 1.90 5.42
CA ALA A 228 6.48 2.45 5.13
C ALA A 228 6.46 4.00 5.05
N THR A 229 5.43 4.55 4.39
CA THR A 229 5.24 6.00 4.28
C THR A 229 5.01 6.64 5.65
N ALA A 230 4.26 5.99 6.56
CA ALA A 230 4.01 6.48 7.91
C ALA A 230 5.27 6.54 8.80
N GLN A 231 6.28 5.72 8.51
CA GLN A 231 7.53 5.66 9.28
C GLN A 231 8.50 6.79 8.91
N HIS A 232 8.48 7.26 7.66
CA HIS A 232 9.42 8.26 7.13
C HIS A 232 8.80 9.63 6.85
N THR A 233 7.60 9.88 7.36
CA THR A 233 6.91 11.16 7.23
C THR A 233 7.20 12.10 8.43
N PRO A 234 7.09 13.43 8.24
CA PRO A 234 7.09 14.41 9.33
C PRO A 234 6.09 14.09 10.48
N LYS A 235 6.45 14.47 11.72
CA LYS A 235 5.69 14.11 12.93
C LYS A 235 4.24 14.57 12.93
N ASP A 236 3.95 15.70 12.31
CA ASP A 236 2.62 16.30 12.18
C ASP A 236 1.65 15.47 11.33
N LEU A 237 2.17 14.67 10.37
CA LEU A 237 1.35 13.79 9.52
C LEU A 237 1.35 12.33 10.00
N GLN A 238 2.32 11.95 10.83
CA GLN A 238 2.54 10.57 11.26
C GLN A 238 1.31 9.96 11.96
N ALA A 239 0.58 10.73 12.77
CA ALA A 239 -0.61 10.23 13.46
C ALA A 239 -1.72 9.82 12.47
N GLU A 240 -1.99 10.65 11.47
CA GLU A 240 -2.98 10.37 10.41
C GLU A 240 -2.55 9.17 9.57
N LEU A 241 -1.27 9.08 9.18
CA LEU A 241 -0.80 7.94 8.37
C LEU A 241 -0.82 6.61 9.14
N ARG A 242 -0.49 6.62 10.44
CA ARG A 242 -0.64 5.42 11.29
C ARG A 242 -2.11 5.01 11.43
N ALA A 243 -3.02 5.98 11.55
CA ALA A 243 -4.46 5.71 11.55
C ALA A 243 -4.93 5.14 10.20
N ALA A 244 -4.41 5.66 9.09
CA ALA A 244 -4.66 5.15 7.74
C ALA A 244 -4.20 3.69 7.60
N SER A 245 -2.97 3.37 8.01
CA SER A 245 -2.40 2.01 7.99
C SER A 245 -3.27 1.02 8.79
N ARG A 246 -3.62 1.37 10.04
CA ARG A 246 -4.50 0.55 10.90
C ARG A 246 -5.87 0.33 10.29
N ALA A 247 -6.51 1.38 9.76
CA ALA A 247 -7.79 1.25 9.09
C ALA A 247 -7.68 0.34 7.86
N PHE A 248 -6.58 0.46 7.10
CA PHE A 248 -6.37 -0.26 5.85
C PHE A 248 -6.05 -1.74 6.06
N ALA A 249 -5.54 -2.14 7.22
CA ALA A 249 -5.29 -3.54 7.57
C ALA A 249 -6.50 -4.44 7.28
N ARG A 250 -7.71 -3.91 7.48
CA ARG A 250 -8.95 -4.62 7.19
C ARG A 250 -9.22 -4.80 5.68
N ALA A 251 -8.82 -3.86 4.83
CA ALA A 251 -8.94 -3.94 3.38
C ALA A 251 -7.98 -4.98 2.77
N GLN A 252 -6.81 -5.18 3.38
CA GLN A 252 -5.81 -6.17 2.96
C GLN A 252 -6.31 -7.64 3.07
N ARG A 253 -7.43 -7.90 3.74
CA ARG A 253 -7.92 -9.26 4.04
C ARG A 253 -9.21 -9.57 3.29
N SER A 254 -9.13 -10.38 2.24
CA SER A 254 -10.28 -11.01 1.58
C SER A 254 -10.16 -12.54 1.59
N GLN A 255 -11.19 -13.22 1.06
CA GLN A 255 -11.14 -14.67 0.83
C GLN A 255 -10.39 -15.05 -0.45
N ILE A 256 -10.02 -14.04 -1.26
CA ILE A 256 -9.25 -14.24 -2.48
C ILE A 256 -7.80 -14.48 -2.09
N ARG A 257 -7.20 -15.54 -2.63
CA ARG A 257 -5.78 -15.82 -2.43
C ARG A 257 -4.97 -14.87 -3.29
N ALA A 258 -4.13 -14.05 -2.66
CA ALA A 258 -3.19 -13.18 -3.36
C ALA A 258 -2.15 -13.99 -4.14
N GLU A 259 -1.84 -13.54 -5.36
CA GLU A 259 -0.64 -13.93 -6.09
C GLU A 259 0.48 -12.96 -5.73
N ASP A 260 1.18 -13.23 -4.62
CA ASP A 260 2.08 -12.24 -4.00
C ASP A 260 3.10 -11.65 -5.00
N ARG A 261 3.62 -12.43 -5.96
CA ARG A 261 4.59 -11.97 -6.99
C ARG A 261 4.13 -10.81 -7.86
N ALA A 262 2.82 -10.63 -8.03
CA ALA A 262 2.32 -9.55 -8.88
C ALA A 262 2.64 -8.16 -8.34
N ALA A 263 2.82 -8.04 -7.01
CA ALA A 263 2.98 -6.75 -6.34
C ALA A 263 4.43 -6.44 -5.90
N ASP A 264 5.43 -7.13 -6.46
CA ASP A 264 6.83 -7.00 -6.03
C ASP A 264 7.38 -5.59 -6.18
N ALA A 265 7.05 -4.90 -7.26
CA ALA A 265 7.46 -3.51 -7.47
C ALA A 265 6.98 -2.58 -6.33
N VAL A 266 5.75 -2.77 -5.84
CA VAL A 266 5.19 -1.98 -4.73
C VAL A 266 5.88 -2.34 -3.41
N ARG A 267 6.21 -3.62 -3.18
CA ARG A 267 6.92 -4.04 -1.97
C ARG A 267 8.37 -3.58 -1.92
N ILE A 268 9.07 -3.67 -3.05
CA ILE A 268 10.44 -3.15 -3.20
C ILE A 268 10.43 -1.64 -2.94
N ALA A 269 9.48 -0.91 -3.53
CA ALA A 269 9.30 0.52 -3.27
C ALA A 269 9.04 0.84 -1.79
N ALA A 270 8.21 0.05 -1.09
CA ALA A 270 7.98 0.21 0.35
C ALA A 270 9.27 -0.02 1.16
N ARG A 271 10.08 -1.01 0.75
CA ARG A 271 11.39 -1.29 1.35
C ARG A 271 12.39 -0.17 1.13
N ASP A 272 12.48 0.35 -0.10
CA ASP A 272 13.37 1.45 -0.46
C ASP A 272 13.01 2.73 0.32
N ILE A 273 11.72 2.96 0.59
CA ILE A 273 11.28 4.02 1.50
C ILE A 273 11.79 3.78 2.91
N VAL A 274 11.68 2.56 3.48
CA VAL A 274 12.12 2.38 4.87
C VAL A 274 13.64 2.45 5.06
N HIS A 275 14.42 2.20 4.02
CA HIS A 275 15.89 2.32 4.05
C HIS A 275 16.44 3.64 3.50
N THR A 276 15.58 4.60 3.14
CA THR A 276 16.05 5.94 2.78
C THR A 276 16.64 6.65 3.99
N ALA A 277 17.79 7.31 3.81
CA ALA A 277 18.40 8.13 4.86
C ALA A 277 17.68 9.48 5.06
N THR A 278 16.96 9.93 4.03
CA THR A 278 16.30 11.24 4.00
C THR A 278 14.81 11.09 3.78
N GLY A 279 14.03 11.77 4.61
CA GLY A 279 12.60 11.95 4.38
C GLY A 279 12.32 12.62 3.02
N PRO A 280 11.07 12.56 2.55
CA PRO A 280 10.68 13.16 1.28
C PRO A 280 10.77 14.69 1.37
N ASP A 281 11.11 15.34 0.25
CA ASP A 281 10.76 16.75 0.12
C ASP A 281 9.23 16.91 0.11
N GLY A 282 8.74 18.12 0.43
CA GLY A 282 7.29 18.35 0.63
C GLY A 282 6.44 17.96 -0.59
N SER A 283 7.00 18.09 -1.77
CA SER A 283 6.36 17.75 -3.04
C SER A 283 6.33 16.26 -3.37
N ALA A 284 7.42 15.53 -3.15
CA ALA A 284 7.48 14.09 -3.32
C ALA A 284 6.52 13.43 -2.32
N LEU A 285 6.41 13.98 -1.11
CA LEU A 285 5.42 13.54 -0.14
C LEU A 285 4.00 13.84 -0.61
N ALA A 286 3.72 15.05 -1.10
CA ALA A 286 2.40 15.39 -1.63
C ALA A 286 1.99 14.49 -2.81
N ALA A 287 2.92 14.22 -3.73
CA ALA A 287 2.73 13.29 -4.85
C ALA A 287 2.42 11.86 -4.37
N MET A 288 3.23 11.33 -3.45
CA MET A 288 3.01 10.04 -2.83
C MET A 288 1.62 9.95 -2.16
N LEU A 289 1.27 10.94 -1.33
CA LEU A 289 -0.01 10.94 -0.62
C LEU A 289 -1.20 11.01 -1.58
N ALA A 290 -1.11 11.79 -2.66
CA ALA A 290 -2.15 11.80 -3.69
C ALA A 290 -2.24 10.46 -4.43
N ALA A 291 -1.11 9.81 -4.71
CA ALA A 291 -1.07 8.48 -5.32
C ALA A 291 -1.70 7.41 -4.40
N LEU A 292 -1.40 7.43 -3.10
CA LEU A 292 -2.01 6.56 -2.08
C LEU A 292 -3.52 6.80 -1.95
N VAL A 293 -3.97 8.07 -1.95
CA VAL A 293 -5.39 8.43 -1.96
C VAL A 293 -6.10 7.79 -3.16
N TRP A 294 -5.52 7.91 -4.35
CA TRP A 294 -6.10 7.32 -5.56
C TRP A 294 -6.10 5.78 -5.52
N ALA A 295 -4.97 5.17 -5.15
CA ALA A 295 -4.86 3.72 -5.03
C ALA A 295 -5.88 3.16 -4.02
N THR A 296 -6.14 3.87 -2.93
CA THR A 296 -7.15 3.49 -1.93
C THR A 296 -8.58 3.62 -2.47
N ILE A 297 -8.87 4.62 -3.31
CA ILE A 297 -10.16 4.73 -4.00
C ILE A 297 -10.39 3.54 -4.93
N LEU A 298 -9.38 3.18 -5.73
CA LEU A 298 -9.46 2.02 -6.63
C LEU A 298 -9.65 0.72 -5.86
N ALA A 299 -8.88 0.50 -4.79
CA ALA A 299 -9.05 -0.67 -3.92
C ALA A 299 -10.47 -0.72 -3.32
N GLY A 300 -11.01 0.43 -2.91
CA GLY A 300 -12.39 0.55 -2.43
C GLY A 300 -13.43 0.15 -3.49
N ARG A 301 -13.29 0.65 -4.73
CA ARG A 301 -14.19 0.31 -5.85
C ARG A 301 -14.11 -1.16 -6.22
N TRP A 302 -12.91 -1.73 -6.29
CA TRP A 302 -12.73 -3.16 -6.55
C TRP A 302 -13.39 -4.00 -5.45
N HIS A 303 -13.23 -3.62 -4.17
CA HIS A 303 -13.93 -4.28 -3.08
C HIS A 303 -15.45 -4.15 -3.17
N GLU A 304 -15.98 -3.00 -3.58
CA GLU A 304 -17.41 -2.81 -3.82
C GLU A 304 -17.92 -3.73 -4.94
N ALA A 305 -17.20 -3.80 -6.07
CA ALA A 305 -17.51 -4.69 -7.18
C ALA A 305 -17.52 -6.18 -6.77
N LYS A 306 -16.61 -6.58 -5.88
CA LYS A 306 -16.53 -7.95 -5.32
C LYS A 306 -17.43 -8.19 -4.10
N ASN A 307 -18.32 -7.25 -3.76
CA ASN A 307 -19.21 -7.33 -2.60
C ASN A 307 -18.48 -7.50 -1.24
N HIS A 308 -17.23 -7.03 -1.15
CA HIS A 308 -16.40 -7.02 0.04
C HIS A 308 -16.74 -5.81 0.94
N ALA A 309 -17.95 -5.80 1.49
CA ALA A 309 -18.53 -4.63 2.16
C ALA A 309 -17.70 -4.10 3.35
N HIS A 310 -17.02 -4.98 4.09
CA HIS A 310 -16.17 -4.58 5.22
C HIS A 310 -14.83 -3.99 4.78
N GLN A 311 -14.26 -4.50 3.69
CA GLN A 311 -12.99 -4.06 3.10
C GLN A 311 -13.19 -2.73 2.38
N ALA A 312 -14.30 -2.57 1.65
CA ALA A 312 -14.70 -1.29 1.08
C ALA A 312 -14.88 -0.21 2.18
N ASP A 313 -15.48 -0.58 3.32
CA ASP A 313 -15.59 0.33 4.45
C ASP A 313 -14.23 0.72 5.03
N ALA A 314 -13.35 -0.25 5.22
CA ALA A 314 -11.98 -0.02 5.65
C ALA A 314 -11.23 0.92 4.70
N ALA A 315 -11.29 0.69 3.40
CA ALA A 315 -10.71 1.58 2.39
C ALA A 315 -11.27 3.01 2.48
N ARG A 316 -12.59 3.18 2.69
CA ARG A 316 -13.20 4.50 2.92
C ARG A 316 -12.73 5.17 4.22
N GLN A 317 -12.47 4.40 5.29
CA GLN A 317 -11.92 4.95 6.53
C GLN A 317 -10.47 5.40 6.33
N THR A 318 -9.64 4.56 5.70
CA THR A 318 -8.26 4.90 5.29
C THR A 318 -8.22 6.16 4.43
N LEU A 319 -9.11 6.26 3.45
CA LEU A 319 -9.19 7.40 2.54
C LEU A 319 -9.36 8.73 3.29
N ARG A 320 -10.14 8.77 4.38
CA ARG A 320 -10.32 10.00 5.17
C ARG A 320 -9.01 10.46 5.81
N HIS A 321 -8.27 9.53 6.40
CA HIS A 321 -6.97 9.80 7.02
C HIS A 321 -5.92 10.23 5.98
N LEU A 322 -5.85 9.54 4.85
CA LEU A 322 -4.95 9.91 3.76
C LEU A 322 -5.31 11.27 3.14
N GLN A 323 -6.60 11.60 3.02
CA GLN A 323 -7.03 12.91 2.53
C GLN A 323 -6.61 14.04 3.49
N ALA A 324 -6.80 13.85 4.80
CA ALA A 324 -6.35 14.81 5.80
C ALA A 324 -4.84 15.03 5.75
N ALA A 325 -4.05 13.95 5.69
CA ALA A 325 -2.59 14.03 5.55
C ALA A 325 -2.17 14.73 4.24
N ALA A 326 -2.82 14.38 3.12
CA ALA A 326 -2.53 14.98 1.83
C ALA A 326 -2.91 16.47 1.75
N ASP A 327 -3.97 16.89 2.43
CA ASP A 327 -4.36 18.30 2.51
C ASP A 327 -3.36 19.11 3.35
N HIS A 328 -2.88 18.55 4.47
CA HIS A 328 -1.83 19.16 5.29
C HIS A 328 -0.49 19.25 4.53
N ALA A 329 -0.07 18.18 3.85
CA ALA A 329 1.18 18.15 3.10
C ALA A 329 1.21 19.17 1.94
N LEU A 330 0.05 19.42 1.31
CA LEU A 330 -0.06 20.32 0.17
C LEU A 330 -0.19 21.80 0.57
N ALA A 331 -0.61 22.10 1.81
CA ALA A 331 -0.90 23.47 2.25
C ALA A 331 0.29 24.45 2.13
N PRO A 332 1.55 24.09 2.50
CA PRO A 332 2.70 24.97 2.33
C PRO A 332 2.94 25.30 0.86
N THR A 333 2.86 24.30 -0.02
CA THR A 333 3.08 24.46 -1.46
C THR A 333 2.01 25.33 -2.12
N LEU A 334 0.75 25.19 -1.72
CA LEU A 334 -0.32 26.09 -2.19
C LEU A 334 -0.08 27.53 -1.74
N THR A 335 0.43 27.73 -0.53
CA THR A 335 0.74 29.05 0.01
C THR A 335 1.89 29.70 -0.75
N GLU A 336 2.93 28.94 -1.09
CA GLU A 336 4.06 29.40 -1.88
C GLU A 336 3.65 29.77 -3.31
N LEU A 337 2.94 28.86 -4.01
CA LEU A 337 2.44 29.12 -5.37
C LEU A 337 1.49 30.32 -5.42
N ALA A 338 0.66 30.52 -4.39
CA ALA A 338 -0.23 31.67 -4.31
C ALA A 338 0.50 33.02 -4.18
N ARG A 339 1.78 33.03 -3.76
CA ARG A 339 2.61 34.25 -3.70
C ARG A 339 3.22 34.61 -5.07
N HIS A 340 3.43 33.62 -5.94
CA HIS A 340 4.06 33.78 -7.25
C HIS A 340 3.05 33.75 -8.40
N GLN A 341 1.96 34.52 -8.29
CA GLN A 341 0.91 34.49 -9.31
C GLN A 341 1.40 35.09 -10.65
N PRO A 342 1.09 34.44 -11.79
CA PRO A 342 1.43 34.97 -13.09
C PRO A 342 0.64 36.23 -13.39
N ARG A 343 1.16 37.08 -14.29
CA ARG A 343 0.46 38.29 -14.76
C ARG A 343 -0.90 37.92 -15.36
N GLU A 344 -1.84 38.86 -15.31
CA GLU A 344 -3.23 38.64 -15.76
C GLU A 344 -3.32 38.12 -17.20
N GLU A 345 -2.47 38.61 -18.09
CA GLU A 345 -2.39 38.16 -19.48
C GLU A 345 -1.96 36.69 -19.60
N ALA A 346 -0.87 36.30 -18.93
CA ALA A 346 -0.42 34.92 -18.88
C ALA A 346 -1.46 33.99 -18.24
N ARG A 347 -2.17 34.47 -17.20
CA ARG A 347 -3.27 33.72 -16.56
C ARG A 347 -4.43 33.45 -17.53
N ARG A 348 -4.74 34.38 -18.44
CA ARG A 348 -5.77 34.20 -19.48
C ARG A 348 -5.33 33.17 -20.52
N THR A 349 -4.07 33.20 -20.94
CA THR A 349 -3.49 32.18 -21.84
C THR A 349 -3.56 30.79 -21.22
N LEU A 350 -3.11 30.64 -19.96
CA LEU A 350 -3.18 29.37 -19.24
C LEU A 350 -4.62 28.90 -19.02
N ALA A 351 -5.57 29.80 -18.80
CA ALA A 351 -7.00 29.44 -18.73
C ALA A 351 -7.53 28.90 -20.08
N SER A 352 -7.04 29.45 -21.20
CA SER A 352 -7.33 28.92 -22.54
C SER A 352 -6.74 27.52 -22.73
N ASP A 353 -5.51 27.30 -22.28
CA ASP A 353 -4.87 25.99 -22.32
C ASP A 353 -5.62 24.94 -21.51
N VAL A 354 -6.13 25.30 -20.32
CA VAL A 354 -6.99 24.43 -19.51
C VAL A 354 -8.28 24.06 -20.23
N ARG A 355 -8.97 25.04 -20.83
CA ARG A 355 -10.20 24.77 -21.61
C ARG A 355 -9.95 23.86 -22.80
N THR A 356 -8.79 23.96 -23.41
CA THR A 356 -8.42 23.16 -24.58
C THR A 356 -7.97 21.75 -24.18
N ALA A 357 -7.18 21.61 -23.11
CA ALA A 357 -6.61 20.34 -22.69
C ALA A 357 -7.63 19.44 -21.95
N VAL A 358 -8.52 20.04 -21.15
CA VAL A 358 -9.48 19.31 -20.29
C VAL A 358 -10.87 19.96 -20.33
N PRO A 359 -11.55 19.98 -21.49
CA PRO A 359 -12.78 20.75 -21.70
C PRO A 359 -13.88 20.38 -20.71
N ASP A 360 -14.07 19.09 -20.42
CA ASP A 360 -15.13 18.59 -19.52
C ASP A 360 -14.96 19.03 -18.05
N HIS A 361 -13.78 19.52 -17.68
CA HIS A 361 -13.45 19.90 -16.30
C HIS A 361 -13.01 21.36 -16.17
N ALA A 362 -12.83 22.07 -17.28
CA ALA A 362 -12.21 23.38 -17.29
C ALA A 362 -12.96 24.39 -16.41
N GLU A 363 -14.28 24.49 -16.52
CA GLU A 363 -15.05 25.45 -15.73
C GLU A 363 -15.02 25.13 -14.23
N ARG A 364 -15.00 23.84 -13.85
CA ARG A 364 -14.81 23.43 -12.45
C ARG A 364 -13.42 23.76 -11.92
N ILE A 365 -12.39 23.64 -12.75
CA ILE A 365 -10.99 23.96 -12.39
C ILE A 365 -10.83 25.47 -12.22
N LEU A 366 -11.33 26.25 -13.18
CA LEU A 366 -11.20 27.71 -13.20
C LEU A 366 -12.00 28.38 -12.08
N ALA A 367 -13.11 27.77 -11.64
CA ALA A 367 -13.89 28.23 -10.48
C ALA A 367 -13.31 27.80 -9.11
N ASP A 368 -12.30 26.91 -9.07
CA ASP A 368 -11.71 26.44 -7.81
C ASP A 368 -10.84 27.53 -7.18
N ARG A 369 -10.89 27.65 -5.85
CA ARG A 369 -10.03 28.57 -5.08
C ARG A 369 -8.53 28.28 -5.28
N ARG A 370 -8.17 27.08 -5.75
CA ARG A 370 -6.80 26.65 -6.05
C ARG A 370 -6.33 27.00 -7.46
N TRP A 371 -7.20 27.55 -8.33
CA TRP A 371 -6.82 27.97 -9.67
C TRP A 371 -5.56 28.87 -9.71
N PRO A 372 -5.41 29.89 -8.85
CA PRO A 372 -4.22 30.74 -8.86
C PRO A 372 -2.92 29.95 -8.63
N ALA A 373 -2.96 28.93 -7.76
CA ALA A 373 -1.79 28.08 -7.50
C ALA A 373 -1.48 27.15 -8.67
N LEU A 374 -2.51 26.59 -9.33
CA LEU A 374 -2.31 25.80 -10.55
C LEU A 374 -1.75 26.66 -11.70
N ALA A 375 -2.23 27.89 -11.86
CA ALA A 375 -1.71 28.81 -12.86
C ALA A 375 -0.23 29.17 -12.61
N ALA A 376 0.15 29.43 -11.35
CA ALA A 376 1.54 29.65 -10.98
C ALA A 376 2.43 28.44 -11.31
N LEU A 377 1.98 27.23 -10.96
CA LEU A 377 2.71 26.00 -11.27
C LEU A 377 2.90 25.79 -12.79
N LEU A 378 1.86 26.06 -13.59
CA LEU A 378 1.94 25.95 -15.04
C LEU A 378 2.89 27.00 -15.64
N ALA A 379 2.88 28.22 -15.11
CA ALA A 379 3.80 29.29 -15.53
C ALA A 379 5.25 28.95 -15.16
N ASP A 380 5.50 28.40 -13.98
CA ASP A 380 6.83 27.93 -13.56
C ASP A 380 7.31 26.78 -14.45
N ALA A 381 6.42 25.85 -14.80
CA ALA A 381 6.73 24.75 -15.71
C ALA A 381 7.02 25.25 -17.14
N GLU A 382 6.28 26.26 -17.61
CA GLU A 382 6.53 26.93 -18.89
C GLU A 382 7.89 27.63 -18.90
N ALA A 383 8.22 28.34 -17.82
CA ALA A 383 9.55 28.95 -17.64
C ALA A 383 10.66 27.89 -17.59
N GLY A 384 10.36 26.68 -17.10
CA GLY A 384 11.23 25.50 -17.13
C GLY A 384 11.31 24.78 -18.49
N GLY A 385 10.63 25.28 -19.53
CA GLY A 385 10.68 24.74 -20.89
C GLY A 385 9.62 23.66 -21.21
N HIS A 386 8.68 23.40 -20.31
CA HIS A 386 7.56 22.51 -20.59
C HIS A 386 6.43 23.24 -21.31
N LYS A 387 5.57 22.50 -22.02
CA LYS A 387 4.37 23.06 -22.65
C LYS A 387 3.15 22.83 -21.74
N PRO A 388 2.53 23.88 -21.17
CA PRO A 388 1.40 23.75 -20.23
C PRO A 388 0.26 22.87 -20.74
N HIS A 389 -0.14 23.05 -22.01
CA HIS A 389 -1.16 22.23 -22.66
C HIS A 389 -0.82 20.72 -22.64
N GLN A 390 0.43 20.35 -22.96
CA GLN A 390 0.86 18.94 -22.98
C GLN A 390 0.89 18.36 -21.56
N LEU A 391 1.42 19.10 -20.59
CA LEU A 391 1.43 18.68 -19.18
C LEU A 391 0.02 18.46 -18.63
N LEU A 392 -0.92 19.35 -18.96
CA LEU A 392 -2.32 19.20 -18.55
C LEU A 392 -2.96 17.95 -19.15
N LYS A 393 -2.71 17.68 -20.42
CA LYS A 393 -3.22 16.49 -21.11
C LYS A 393 -2.61 15.21 -20.53
N GLU A 394 -1.29 15.16 -20.37
CA GLU A 394 -0.60 14.02 -19.76
C GLU A 394 -1.08 13.78 -18.32
N ALA A 395 -1.18 14.84 -17.51
CA ALA A 395 -1.67 14.75 -16.14
C ALA A 395 -3.15 14.33 -16.07
N ALA A 396 -3.95 14.66 -17.08
CA ALA A 396 -5.35 14.23 -17.21
C ALA A 396 -5.48 12.77 -17.62
N GLU A 397 -4.65 12.32 -18.55
CA GLU A 397 -4.66 10.96 -19.12
C GLU A 397 -4.13 9.92 -18.14
N GLN A 398 -3.19 10.28 -17.26
CA GLN A 398 -2.60 9.32 -16.30
C GLN A 398 -3.66 8.58 -15.48
N ARG A 399 -4.73 9.24 -15.04
CA ARG A 399 -5.76 8.70 -14.14
C ARG A 399 -7.04 9.55 -14.27
N GLU A 400 -8.23 8.93 -14.38
CA GLU A 400 -9.51 9.64 -14.60
C GLU A 400 -9.69 10.90 -13.73
N LEU A 401 -9.59 12.09 -14.33
CA LEU A 401 -9.96 13.36 -13.67
C LEU A 401 -11.47 13.44 -13.39
N GLY A 402 -12.29 12.71 -14.14
CA GLY A 402 -13.75 12.75 -14.05
C GLY A 402 -14.30 12.39 -12.68
N THR A 403 -13.60 11.54 -11.94
CA THR A 403 -14.03 11.13 -10.59
C THR A 403 -13.40 11.94 -9.47
N ALA A 404 -12.56 12.92 -9.80
CA ALA A 404 -11.94 13.81 -8.82
C ALA A 404 -12.97 14.81 -8.27
N ARG A 405 -13.13 14.83 -6.95
CA ARG A 405 -13.92 15.87 -6.25
C ARG A 405 -13.30 17.25 -6.42
N GLN A 406 -11.97 17.33 -6.52
CA GLN A 406 -11.20 18.57 -6.66
C GLN A 406 -10.16 18.44 -7.80
N PRO A 407 -10.58 18.64 -9.07
CA PRO A 407 -9.70 18.43 -10.23
C PRO A 407 -8.45 19.33 -10.23
N ALA A 408 -8.57 20.59 -9.80
CA ALA A 408 -7.44 21.52 -9.72
C ALA A 408 -6.34 21.03 -8.77
N ARG A 409 -6.73 20.49 -7.61
CA ARG A 409 -5.79 19.89 -6.64
C ARG A 409 -5.04 18.71 -7.24
N VAL A 410 -5.75 17.82 -7.94
CA VAL A 410 -5.16 16.64 -8.57
C VAL A 410 -4.13 17.04 -9.62
N LEU A 411 -4.45 18.05 -10.45
CA LEU A 411 -3.53 18.57 -11.46
C LEU A 411 -2.28 19.18 -10.84
N ILE A 412 -2.40 19.97 -9.75
CA ILE A 412 -1.25 20.54 -9.05
C ILE A 412 -0.27 19.45 -8.64
N THR A 413 -0.76 18.39 -7.99
CA THR A 413 0.11 17.31 -7.49
C THR A 413 0.71 16.46 -8.61
N ARG A 414 -0.05 16.17 -9.68
CA ARG A 414 0.46 15.39 -10.82
C ARG A 414 1.47 16.17 -11.65
N ILE A 415 1.21 17.45 -11.91
CA ILE A 415 2.13 18.28 -12.70
C ILE A 415 3.43 18.48 -11.93
N GLN A 416 3.40 18.64 -10.60
CA GLN A 416 4.62 18.68 -9.77
C GLN A 416 5.46 17.40 -9.88
N HIS A 417 4.80 16.25 -10.03
CA HIS A 417 5.46 14.97 -10.25
C HIS A 417 6.06 14.90 -11.67
N THR A 418 5.26 15.15 -12.71
CA THR A 418 5.65 15.06 -14.12
C THR A 418 6.68 16.12 -14.55
N SER A 419 6.61 17.34 -13.99
CA SER A 419 7.57 18.40 -14.31
C SER A 419 8.95 18.14 -13.72
N ARG A 420 9.04 17.34 -12.65
CA ARG A 420 10.33 16.97 -12.02
C ARG A 420 10.87 15.62 -12.47
N ASN A 421 9.99 14.73 -12.92
CA ASN A 421 10.34 13.47 -13.58
C ASN A 421 9.44 13.30 -14.82
N PRO A 422 9.92 13.71 -16.01
CA PRO A 422 9.16 13.48 -17.23
C PRO A 422 8.94 11.98 -17.42
N VAL A 423 7.71 11.60 -17.81
CA VAL A 423 7.31 10.21 -18.04
C VAL A 423 8.37 9.50 -18.88
N PRO A 424 8.89 8.33 -18.44
CA PRO A 424 9.84 7.58 -19.23
C PRO A 424 9.24 7.23 -20.59
N ASN A 425 9.78 7.85 -21.65
CA ASN A 425 9.37 7.53 -23.01
C ASN A 425 9.84 6.10 -23.32
N ARG A 426 8.94 5.12 -23.23
CA ARG A 426 9.24 3.69 -23.47
C ARG A 426 9.91 3.44 -24.83
N ARG A 427 9.62 4.27 -25.86
CA ARG A 427 10.31 4.19 -27.16
C ARG A 427 11.74 4.72 -27.10
N ALA A 428 11.99 5.77 -26.32
CA ALA A 428 13.33 6.28 -26.08
C ALA A 428 14.16 5.34 -25.19
N GLU A 429 13.55 4.67 -24.22
CA GLU A 429 14.21 3.63 -23.42
C GLU A 429 14.53 2.39 -24.24
N ALA A 430 13.60 1.93 -25.10
CA ALA A 430 13.86 0.86 -26.04
C ALA A 430 15.02 1.22 -26.98
N ALA A 431 15.04 2.44 -27.54
CA ALA A 431 16.13 2.93 -28.36
C ALA A 431 17.47 2.95 -27.60
N ARG A 432 17.51 3.43 -26.35
CA ARG A 432 18.73 3.43 -25.51
C ARG A 432 19.23 2.02 -25.18
N ARG A 433 18.33 1.07 -24.94
CA ARG A 433 18.67 -0.35 -24.75
C ARG A 433 19.24 -0.97 -26.02
N SER A 434 18.67 -0.66 -27.19
CA SER A 434 19.20 -1.06 -28.50
C SER A 434 20.56 -0.44 -28.80
N SER A 435 20.76 0.84 -28.48
CA SER A 435 22.07 1.53 -28.65
C SER A 435 23.15 0.98 -27.73
N THR A 436 22.80 0.55 -26.51
CA THR A 436 23.73 -0.06 -25.56
C THR A 436 24.11 -1.48 -25.98
N MET A 437 23.16 -2.26 -26.54
CA MET A 437 23.45 -3.54 -27.19
C MET A 437 24.35 -3.37 -28.42
N TRP A 438 24.15 -2.33 -29.23
CA TRP A 438 24.99 -2.08 -30.40
C TRP A 438 26.42 -1.66 -30.03
N ALA A 439 26.58 -0.87 -28.97
CA ALA A 439 27.90 -0.49 -28.43
C ALA A 439 28.64 -1.69 -27.83
N SER A 440 27.92 -2.66 -27.23
CA SER A 440 28.50 -3.92 -26.74
C SER A 440 28.89 -4.88 -27.86
N VAL A 441 28.18 -4.88 -29.00
CA VAL A 441 28.50 -5.73 -30.16
C VAL A 441 29.63 -5.15 -31.00
N ALA A 442 29.76 -3.82 -31.10
CA ALA A 442 30.86 -3.16 -31.79
C ALA A 442 32.23 -3.31 -31.07
N GLY A 443 32.23 -3.63 -29.77
CA GLY A 443 33.44 -3.85 -28.97
C GLY A 443 34.07 -5.24 -29.09
N SER A 444 33.55 -6.14 -29.92
CA SER A 444 34.09 -7.51 -30.08
C SER A 444 34.39 -7.92 -31.53
N ALA A 445 34.50 -6.96 -32.46
CA ALA A 445 35.02 -7.25 -33.79
C ALA A 445 36.56 -7.39 -33.77
N VAL A 446 36.97 -8.64 -33.66
CA VAL A 446 38.34 -9.18 -33.80
C VAL A 446 39.03 -8.65 -35.06
N SER A 447 40.25 -8.12 -34.91
CA SER A 447 41.19 -7.87 -36.01
C SER A 447 41.64 -9.19 -36.66
N PRO A 448 41.59 -9.34 -38.00
CA PRO A 448 42.15 -10.51 -38.65
C PRO A 448 43.67 -10.32 -38.86
N ALA A 449 44.43 -11.29 -38.38
CA ALA A 449 45.83 -11.48 -38.74
C ALA A 449 45.93 -12.05 -40.16
N HIS A 450 46.80 -11.48 -40.99
CA HIS A 450 47.23 -12.07 -42.25
C HIS A 450 48.73 -12.38 -42.21
N PRO A 451 49.17 -13.57 -42.67
CA PRO A 451 50.57 -13.95 -42.79
C PRO A 451 51.08 -13.83 -44.23
N THR A 452 52.32 -13.39 -44.40
CA THR A 452 53.20 -13.55 -45.59
C THR A 452 54.58 -13.08 -45.13
N GLY A 453 55.66 -13.86 -45.13
CA GLY A 453 56.28 -14.53 -46.28
C GLY A 453 57.61 -13.82 -46.56
N GLU A 454 58.72 -14.35 -46.03
CA GLU A 454 60.11 -13.99 -46.37
C GLU A 454 60.48 -14.54 -47.78
N PRO A 455 61.52 -14.06 -48.51
CA PRO A 455 62.89 -13.88 -47.96
C PRO A 455 63.81 -12.77 -48.53
N SER A 456 64.90 -12.56 -47.76
CA SER A 456 66.30 -12.22 -48.13
C SER A 456 66.67 -10.88 -48.77
N SER A 457 67.42 -10.06 -48.02
CA SER A 457 68.83 -9.72 -48.34
C SER A 457 69.46 -8.76 -47.29
N ALA A 458 70.58 -9.18 -46.69
CA ALA A 458 71.56 -8.35 -45.95
C ALA A 458 72.55 -7.70 -46.98
N PRO A 459 73.50 -6.78 -46.65
CA PRO A 459 74.23 -6.68 -45.37
C PRO A 459 74.71 -5.28 -44.89
N GLY A 460 75.29 -5.27 -43.66
CA GLY A 460 76.30 -4.31 -43.17
C GLY A 460 75.76 -3.23 -42.22
N ARG A 461 76.43 -2.80 -41.15
CA ARG A 461 77.68 -3.15 -40.44
C ARG A 461 77.72 -2.27 -39.17
N ASP A 462 78.34 -2.78 -38.10
CA ASP A 462 78.96 -2.10 -36.93
C ASP A 462 78.14 -1.03 -36.15
N ASN A 463 78.02 -1.05 -34.81
CA ASN A 463 79.14 -0.89 -33.90
C ASN A 463 78.73 -1.10 -32.42
N ARG A 464 79.75 -1.37 -31.61
CA ARG A 464 79.77 -1.91 -30.24
C ARG A 464 79.43 -0.93 -29.09
N PRO A 465 79.31 -1.42 -27.83
CA PRO A 465 78.58 -0.79 -26.73
C PRO A 465 79.48 -0.08 -25.68
N ARG A 466 78.86 0.58 -24.69
CA ARG A 466 79.50 0.89 -23.40
C ARG A 466 78.54 0.68 -22.22
N ARG A 467 78.98 -0.28 -21.38
CA ARG A 467 78.87 -0.49 -19.92
C ARG A 467 77.68 0.06 -19.15
#